data_AF-A0A7S0IGG9-F1
#
_entry.id   AF-A0A7S0IGG9-F1
#
_cell.length_a   1.000
_cell.length_b   1.000
_cell.length_c   1.000
_cell.angle_alpha   90.00
_cell.angle_beta   90.00
_cell.angle_gamma   90.00
#
_symmetry.space_group_name_H-M   'P 1'
#
loop_
_entity.id
_entity.type
_entity.pdbx_description
1 polymer ?
#
loop_
_entity_poly.entity_id
_entity_poly.type
_entity_poly.pdbx_seq_one_letter_code
_entity_poly.pdbx_strand_id
1 'polypeptide(L)'
;MRLSPREIDKLALHAAGSLAQKRLARGLRLNHPEACALVASVLLELIRDGRDGENLGVAALMDAGRRMLGKRHVLPGVADVLHEVQVEGTFVDGTKLVTVHDPIATDDGDLSLALYGSFLPTPKKDAFPPPPGEGESPAGKKGGKKRKAGGADEGDAPDEPVRLLGDIVREEWNDVATGPDCVGPPGDVVVNDDFGDVTLNKGRPGILLKVTNTGDRPIQVGSHFHFIETNALLSFDRAASLGRRLNVPAGTAVRFEPGESKEVPLVPIAGHRVVRGGNNIVDGPADAPDALEKAMAAVASGGFLHVAGGPEYPPAPPLTIPRAKYAAMYGPTIGDQVRLGDTNLWLTVEKDMTAYGDECKFGGGKTLREGMGQQCGVGASAVLDTVITNALIVDYTGIYKADVGIKDGMIVGIGKAGNPDVMDGVTPGMVVGVNTEAIAGEGSILTAGGLDTHIHFICPQIATEAIAAGLTTLLGGGTGPASGTCATTCTPSPNHVKMMLQTSDTLPLNFAFTGKGNTAKPEGLQDIVDAGAVGMKLHEDWGTTPAAIDNCL
;
A
#
# COMPACT_ATOMS: atom_id res chain seq x y z
N MET A 1 1.91 30.44 -24.30
CA MET A 1 2.71 29.30 -23.81
C MET A 1 2.28 27.96 -24.40
N ARG A 2 1.00 27.74 -24.80
CA ARG A 2 0.52 26.43 -25.32
C ARG A 2 0.88 25.27 -24.39
N LEU A 3 0.62 25.48 -23.09
CA LEU A 3 0.92 24.50 -22.05
C LEU A 3 0.03 23.26 -22.23
N SER A 4 0.66 22.09 -22.32
CA SER A 4 0.01 20.79 -22.19
C SER A 4 -0.35 20.50 -20.73
N PRO A 5 -1.28 19.57 -20.45
CA PRO A 5 -1.66 19.22 -19.07
C PRO A 5 -0.47 18.88 -18.18
N ARG A 6 0.46 18.05 -18.66
CA ARG A 6 1.71 17.72 -17.94
C ARG A 6 2.58 18.93 -17.62
N GLU A 7 2.59 19.98 -18.44
CA GLU A 7 3.36 21.19 -18.14
C GLU A 7 2.68 22.05 -17.07
N ILE A 8 1.34 22.05 -17.01
CA ILE A 8 0.57 22.67 -15.92
C ILE A 8 0.83 21.94 -14.61
N ASP A 9 0.82 20.60 -14.62
CA ASP A 9 1.11 19.78 -13.43
C ASP A 9 2.53 20.00 -12.91
N LYS A 10 3.52 20.08 -13.81
CA LYS A 10 4.91 20.36 -13.41
C LYS A 10 5.10 21.78 -12.89
N LEU A 11 4.30 22.75 -13.34
CA LEU A 11 4.28 24.09 -12.75
C LEU A 11 3.70 24.07 -11.33
N ALA A 12 2.64 23.30 -11.08
CA ALA A 12 2.09 23.10 -9.73
C ALA A 12 3.09 22.39 -8.80
N LEU A 13 3.77 21.35 -9.30
CA LEU A 13 4.86 20.67 -8.58
C LEU A 13 6.01 21.62 -8.23
N HIS A 14 6.45 22.44 -9.20
CA HIS A 14 7.49 23.45 -8.95
C HIS A 14 7.03 24.50 -7.92
N ALA A 15 5.75 24.93 -7.96
CA ALA A 15 5.22 25.85 -6.96
C ALA A 15 5.25 25.25 -5.53
N ALA A 16 4.91 23.96 -5.40
CA ALA A 16 5.02 23.23 -4.13
C ALA A 16 6.49 23.09 -3.68
N GLY A 17 7.41 22.75 -4.59
CA GLY A 17 8.84 22.69 -4.31
C GLY A 17 9.43 24.04 -3.89
N SER A 18 9.06 25.12 -4.56
CA SER A 18 9.46 26.50 -4.20
C SER A 18 8.94 26.91 -2.82
N LEU A 19 7.71 26.52 -2.46
CA LEU A 19 7.18 26.70 -1.11
C LEU A 19 8.02 25.95 -0.08
N ALA A 20 8.37 24.68 -0.34
CA ALA A 20 9.23 23.89 0.52
C ALA A 20 10.63 24.49 0.66
N GLN A 21 11.25 24.99 -0.43
CA GLN A 21 12.53 25.70 -0.39
C GLN A 21 12.46 26.95 0.49
N LYS A 22 11.38 27.74 0.43
CA LYS A 22 11.16 28.92 1.31
C LYS A 22 10.99 28.54 2.78
N ARG A 23 10.40 27.37 3.07
CA ARG A 23 10.27 26.83 4.44
C ARG A 23 11.63 26.37 4.96
N LEU A 24 12.36 25.61 4.15
CA LEU A 24 13.70 25.14 4.45
C LEU A 24 14.68 26.31 4.68
N ALA A 25 14.68 27.32 3.81
CA ALA A 25 15.57 28.48 3.91
C ALA A 25 15.38 29.31 5.19
N ARG A 26 14.22 29.22 5.85
CA ARG A 26 13.97 29.85 7.16
C ARG A 26 14.09 28.89 8.34
N GLY A 27 14.59 27.67 8.13
CA GLY A 27 14.90 26.73 9.20
C GLY A 27 13.73 25.87 9.67
N LEU A 28 12.71 25.64 8.84
CA LEU A 28 11.65 24.68 9.14
C LEU A 28 12.02 23.27 8.67
N ARG A 29 11.79 22.27 9.52
CA ARG A 29 11.88 20.86 9.15
C ARG A 29 10.72 20.49 8.24
N LEU A 30 11.03 19.88 7.10
CA LEU A 30 10.04 19.55 6.08
C LEU A 30 9.29 18.26 6.44
N ASN A 31 7.99 18.23 6.20
CA ASN A 31 7.20 17.00 6.25
C ASN A 31 7.36 16.18 4.95
N HIS A 32 6.69 15.02 4.87
CA HIS A 32 6.77 14.12 3.71
C HIS A 32 6.44 14.80 2.36
N PRO A 33 5.26 15.44 2.16
CA PRO A 33 4.95 16.05 0.87
C PRO A 33 5.87 17.22 0.52
N GLU A 34 6.35 17.99 1.50
CA GLU A 34 7.31 19.07 1.27
C GLU A 34 8.67 18.56 0.82
N ALA A 35 9.20 17.51 1.47
CA ALA A 35 10.46 16.89 1.10
C ALA A 35 10.40 16.30 -0.32
N CYS A 36 9.32 15.57 -0.65
CA CYS A 36 9.08 15.03 -1.97
C CYS A 36 9.01 16.12 -3.05
N ALA A 37 8.21 17.17 -2.81
CA ALA A 37 8.06 18.29 -3.75
C ALA A 37 9.38 19.04 -3.97
N LEU A 38 10.17 19.26 -2.91
CA LEU A 38 11.47 19.92 -3.02
C LEU A 38 12.42 19.09 -3.89
N VAL A 39 12.61 17.81 -3.56
CA VAL A 39 13.54 16.93 -4.30
C VAL A 39 13.13 16.86 -5.77
N ALA A 40 11.85 16.60 -6.06
CA ALA A 40 11.35 16.52 -7.42
C ALA A 40 11.52 17.84 -8.20
N SER A 41 11.23 18.98 -7.56
CA SER A 41 11.37 20.30 -8.20
C SER A 41 12.82 20.66 -8.49
N VAL A 42 13.74 20.39 -7.56
CA VAL A 42 15.17 20.67 -7.78
C VAL A 42 15.74 19.76 -8.87
N LEU A 43 15.32 18.50 -8.94
CA LEU A 43 15.69 17.62 -10.05
C LEU A 43 15.25 18.19 -11.39
N LEU A 44 14.03 18.75 -11.49
CA LEU A 44 13.56 19.40 -12.73
C LEU A 44 14.43 20.59 -13.14
N GLU A 45 14.87 21.41 -12.17
CA GLU A 45 15.78 22.53 -12.46
C GLU A 45 17.16 22.02 -12.93
N LEU A 46 17.71 20.99 -12.28
CA LEU A 46 18.98 20.39 -12.71
C LEU A 46 18.87 19.74 -14.11
N ILE A 47 17.73 19.13 -14.43
CA ILE A 47 17.44 18.61 -15.77
C ILE A 47 17.35 19.75 -16.78
N ARG A 48 16.69 20.86 -16.41
CA ARG A 48 16.52 22.03 -17.26
C ARG A 48 17.84 22.69 -17.61
N ASP A 49 18.74 22.81 -16.63
CA ASP A 49 20.00 23.52 -16.79
C ASP A 49 21.08 22.71 -17.49
N GLY A 50 21.00 21.36 -17.46
CA GLY A 50 21.88 20.46 -18.21
C GLY A 50 23.31 20.98 -18.32
N ARG A 51 24.08 20.94 -17.22
CA ARG A 51 25.32 21.74 -17.03
C ARG A 51 26.13 21.94 -18.32
N ASP A 52 26.46 23.20 -18.57
CA ASP A 52 27.37 23.69 -19.61
C ASP A 52 28.44 22.67 -20.04
N GLY A 53 28.15 21.92 -21.11
CA GLY A 53 29.10 20.99 -21.75
C GLY A 53 29.16 19.56 -21.19
N GLU A 54 28.53 19.27 -20.06
CA GLU A 54 28.41 17.92 -19.48
C GLU A 54 26.97 17.64 -19.04
N ASN A 55 26.22 16.87 -19.83
CA ASN A 55 24.89 16.40 -19.43
C ASN A 55 24.99 15.67 -18.09
N LEU A 56 24.33 16.18 -17.04
CA LEU A 56 24.04 15.40 -15.84
C LEU A 56 23.11 14.26 -16.26
N GLY A 57 23.68 13.09 -16.49
CA GLY A 57 22.91 11.89 -16.83
C GLY A 57 21.97 11.52 -15.68
N VAL A 58 20.97 10.68 -15.99
CA VAL A 58 20.01 10.17 -15.00
C VAL A 58 20.69 9.67 -13.72
N ALA A 59 21.78 8.89 -13.85
CA ALA A 59 22.54 8.37 -12.71
C ALA A 59 23.10 9.46 -11.79
N ALA A 60 23.59 10.58 -12.34
CA ALA A 60 24.12 11.68 -11.54
C ALA A 60 23.00 12.41 -10.77
N LEU A 61 21.80 12.49 -11.36
CA LEU A 61 20.62 13.08 -10.72
C LEU A 61 20.05 12.18 -9.62
N MET A 62 20.09 10.86 -9.82
CA MET A 62 19.74 9.88 -8.76
C MET A 62 20.61 10.10 -7.52
N ASP A 63 21.93 10.27 -7.69
CA ASP A 63 22.84 10.59 -6.58
C ASP A 63 22.61 12.00 -6.00
N ALA A 64 22.41 13.00 -6.86
CA ALA A 64 22.14 14.37 -6.42
C ALA A 64 20.91 14.46 -5.51
N GLY A 65 19.83 13.76 -5.86
CA GLY A 65 18.61 13.71 -5.05
C GLY A 65 18.84 13.22 -3.62
N ARG A 66 19.70 12.20 -3.43
CA ARG A 66 20.02 11.63 -2.10
C ARG A 66 20.83 12.56 -1.21
N ARG A 67 21.44 13.60 -1.79
CA ARG A 67 22.26 14.57 -1.08
C ARG A 67 21.53 15.85 -0.74
N MET A 68 20.34 16.12 -1.30
CA MET A 68 19.65 17.40 -1.09
C MET A 68 19.26 17.63 0.38
N LEU A 69 18.56 16.66 0.98
CA LEU A 69 18.04 16.75 2.34
C LEU A 69 18.71 15.72 3.25
N GLY A 70 18.95 16.12 4.49
CA GLY A 70 19.40 15.22 5.55
C GLY A 70 18.33 15.00 6.62
N LYS A 71 18.51 14.00 7.49
CA LYS A 71 17.57 13.66 8.58
C LYS A 71 17.18 14.87 9.44
N ARG A 72 18.10 15.82 9.64
CA ARG A 72 17.87 17.02 10.47
C ARG A 72 16.98 18.08 9.81
N HIS A 73 16.79 17.97 8.50
CA HIS A 73 16.03 18.92 7.66
C HIS A 73 14.59 18.50 7.45
N VAL A 74 14.21 17.30 7.92
CA VAL A 74 12.87 16.75 7.81
C VAL A 74 12.32 16.44 9.20
N LEU A 75 11.00 16.29 9.31
CA LEU A 75 10.38 15.82 10.54
C LEU A 75 10.77 14.35 10.83
N PRO A 76 10.78 13.92 12.10
CA PRO A 76 10.90 12.50 12.47
C PRO A 76 9.89 11.64 11.71
N GLY A 77 10.28 10.42 11.32
CA GLY A 77 9.43 9.51 10.52
C GLY A 77 9.50 9.73 9.02
N VAL A 78 9.86 10.93 8.52
CA VAL A 78 9.89 11.20 7.07
C VAL A 78 10.92 10.34 6.34
N ALA A 79 12.10 10.15 6.94
CA ALA A 79 13.13 9.29 6.37
C ALA A 79 12.69 7.81 6.31
N ASP A 80 11.78 7.40 7.19
CA ASP A 80 11.30 6.02 7.27
C ASP A 80 10.20 5.72 6.25
N VAL A 81 9.44 6.73 5.79
CA VAL A 81 8.33 6.56 4.84
C VAL A 81 8.61 7.06 3.42
N LEU A 82 9.58 7.97 3.25
CA LEU A 82 9.97 8.50 1.93
C LEU A 82 11.04 7.61 1.27
N HIS A 83 10.65 6.44 0.79
CA HIS A 83 11.57 5.47 0.18
C HIS A 83 12.06 5.86 -1.21
N GLU A 84 11.22 6.55 -1.99
CA GLU A 84 11.60 7.02 -3.32
C GLU A 84 10.93 8.33 -3.70
N VAL A 85 11.60 9.11 -4.56
CA VAL A 85 11.02 10.25 -5.27
C VAL A 85 11.24 10.05 -6.75
N GLN A 86 10.15 10.10 -7.51
CA GLN A 86 10.16 9.91 -8.95
C GLN A 86 9.70 11.17 -9.68
N VAL A 87 10.45 11.58 -10.69
CA VAL A 87 10.04 12.70 -11.55
C VAL A 87 10.56 12.49 -12.97
N GLU A 88 9.69 12.78 -13.94
CA GLU A 88 10.10 12.86 -15.34
C GLU A 88 10.46 14.30 -15.70
N GLY A 89 11.60 14.48 -16.37
CA GLY A 89 12.00 15.78 -16.91
C GLY A 89 12.39 15.68 -18.38
N THR A 90 12.36 16.81 -19.08
CA THR A 90 12.77 16.88 -20.49
C THR A 90 14.25 17.21 -20.56
N PHE A 91 15.08 16.18 -20.74
CA PHE A 91 16.50 16.33 -21.00
C PHE A 91 16.72 16.82 -22.44
N VAL A 92 17.97 17.16 -22.76
CA VAL A 92 18.36 17.55 -24.13
C VAL A 92 18.06 16.44 -25.17
N ASP A 93 18.02 15.18 -24.74
CA ASP A 93 17.74 14.00 -25.55
C ASP A 93 16.32 13.44 -25.32
N GLY A 94 15.41 14.27 -24.79
CA GLY A 94 14.01 13.94 -24.58
C GLY A 94 13.66 13.57 -23.13
N THR A 95 12.41 13.18 -22.91
CA THR A 95 11.90 12.90 -21.57
C THR A 95 12.50 11.62 -20.98
N LYS A 96 12.98 11.68 -19.74
CA LYS A 96 13.46 10.52 -18.97
C LYS A 96 12.90 10.56 -17.55
N LEU A 97 12.70 9.38 -16.97
CA LEU A 97 12.38 9.19 -15.56
C LEU A 97 13.66 9.24 -14.73
N VAL A 98 13.63 9.98 -13.63
CA VAL A 98 14.63 9.92 -12.56
C VAL A 98 13.95 9.37 -11.31
N THR A 99 14.52 8.31 -10.75
CA THR A 99 14.08 7.72 -9.47
C THR A 99 15.18 7.86 -8.44
N VAL A 100 14.93 8.65 -7.40
CA VAL A 100 15.83 8.79 -6.26
C VAL A 100 15.39 7.80 -5.19
N HIS A 101 16.18 6.76 -4.95
CA HIS A 101 15.98 5.83 -3.86
C HIS A 101 16.61 6.36 -2.57
N ASP A 102 15.91 6.23 -1.44
CA ASP A 102 16.31 6.72 -0.12
C ASP A 102 16.81 8.18 -0.18
N PRO A 103 15.94 9.14 -0.57
CA PRO A 103 16.31 10.55 -0.75
C PRO A 103 16.84 11.21 0.53
N ILE A 104 16.52 10.67 1.72
CA ILE A 104 17.04 11.15 3.01
C ILE A 104 18.15 10.21 3.50
N ALA A 105 19.29 10.21 2.82
CA ALA A 105 20.38 9.26 3.06
C ALA A 105 21.50 9.77 4.00
N THR A 106 21.46 11.05 4.40
CA THR A 106 22.52 11.71 5.18
C THR A 106 21.95 12.44 6.39
N ASP A 107 22.78 12.86 7.35
CA ASP A 107 22.30 13.64 8.50
C ASP A 107 22.11 15.13 8.15
N ASP A 108 23.06 15.71 7.39
CA ASP A 108 23.15 17.15 7.15
C ASP A 108 22.76 17.58 5.71
N GLY A 109 22.68 16.68 4.72
CA GLY A 109 22.41 17.06 3.33
C GLY A 109 23.35 18.12 2.73
N ASP A 110 22.99 18.64 1.55
CA ASP A 110 23.61 19.75 0.84
C ASP A 110 22.53 20.79 0.56
N LEU A 111 22.38 21.74 1.49
CA LEU A 111 21.34 22.78 1.38
C LEU A 111 21.58 23.76 0.24
N SER A 112 22.82 23.86 -0.27
CA SER A 112 23.08 24.65 -1.47
C SER A 112 22.46 23.97 -2.70
N LEU A 113 22.53 22.65 -2.76
CA LEU A 113 21.87 21.84 -3.78
C LEU A 113 20.34 21.84 -3.58
N ALA A 114 19.84 21.69 -2.35
CA ALA A 114 18.41 21.72 -2.06
C ALA A 114 17.74 23.07 -2.43
N LEU A 115 18.51 24.17 -2.38
CA LEU A 115 18.05 25.51 -2.74
C LEU A 115 18.49 25.93 -4.16
N TYR A 116 19.00 25.00 -4.96
CA TYR A 116 19.40 25.27 -6.35
C TYR A 116 18.24 25.89 -7.15
N GLY A 117 18.56 26.89 -7.98
CA GLY A 117 17.59 27.63 -8.80
C GLY A 117 16.65 28.58 -8.02
N SER A 118 16.63 28.53 -6.69
CA SER A 118 15.67 29.30 -5.88
C SER A 118 16.10 30.74 -5.59
N PHE A 119 17.40 31.03 -5.67
CA PHE A 119 18.03 32.28 -5.24
C PHE A 119 17.78 32.66 -3.76
N LEU A 120 17.35 31.70 -2.94
CA LEU A 120 17.20 31.87 -1.50
C LEU A 120 18.56 31.73 -0.78
N PRO A 121 18.77 32.44 0.34
CA PRO A 121 19.98 32.27 1.13
C PRO A 121 20.01 30.89 1.77
N THR A 122 21.17 30.24 1.74
CA THR A 122 21.39 28.99 2.47
C THR A 122 21.30 29.24 3.97
N PRO A 123 20.42 28.55 4.72
CA PRO A 123 20.31 28.72 6.16
C PRO A 123 21.59 28.22 6.84
N LYS A 124 21.92 28.81 7.98
CA LYS A 124 23.03 28.35 8.81
C LYS A 124 22.73 26.97 9.42
N LYS A 125 23.75 26.15 9.68
CA LYS A 125 23.56 24.78 10.21
C LYS A 125 22.86 24.74 11.59
N ASP A 126 23.09 25.74 12.42
CA ASP A 126 22.42 25.90 13.73
C ASP A 126 20.90 26.12 13.61
N ALA A 127 20.41 26.45 12.41
CA ALA A 127 18.99 26.50 12.13
C ALA A 127 18.30 25.13 12.25
N PHE A 128 19.05 24.03 12.16
CA PHE A 128 18.53 22.68 12.28
C PHE A 128 19.29 21.95 13.39
N PRO A 129 18.99 22.21 14.68
CA PRO A 129 19.63 21.48 15.76
C PRO A 129 19.41 19.97 15.58
N PRO A 130 20.37 19.13 16.03
CA PRO A 130 20.21 17.69 15.91
C PRO A 130 18.95 17.26 16.71
N PRO A 131 18.19 16.26 16.24
CA PRO A 131 17.07 15.74 17.01
C PRO A 131 17.56 15.29 18.40
N PRO A 132 16.82 15.55 19.49
CA PRO A 132 17.21 15.10 20.81
C PRO A 132 17.23 13.56 20.84
N GLY A 133 18.41 12.96 21.06
CA GLY A 133 18.56 11.57 21.46
C GLY A 133 18.83 10.52 20.38
N GLU A 134 19.94 10.61 19.67
CA GLU A 134 20.70 9.42 19.24
C GLU A 134 22.15 9.57 19.73
N GLY A 135 22.43 9.09 20.95
CA GLY A 135 23.81 9.01 21.46
C GLY A 135 24.15 9.85 22.69
N GLU A 136 23.41 9.73 23.78
CA GLU A 136 24.01 9.89 25.12
C GLU A 136 23.47 8.79 26.06
N SER A 137 24.23 7.70 26.21
CA SER A 137 24.09 6.79 27.35
C SER A 137 24.32 7.58 28.65
N PRO A 138 23.50 7.42 29.69
CA PRO A 138 23.61 8.24 30.90
C PRO A 138 24.82 7.80 31.73
N ALA A 139 26.00 8.32 31.40
CA ALA A 139 27.18 8.21 32.23
C ALA A 139 27.12 9.28 33.35
N GLY A 140 26.62 8.85 34.51
CA GLY A 140 27.04 9.30 35.84
C GLY A 140 27.19 10.81 36.10
N LYS A 141 26.10 11.48 36.45
CA LYS A 141 26.16 12.69 37.30
C LYS A 141 25.80 12.32 38.74
N LYS A 142 26.82 12.14 39.58
CA LYS A 142 26.68 12.04 41.03
C LYS A 142 26.04 13.32 41.58
N GLY A 143 24.83 13.19 42.11
CA GLY A 143 24.13 14.26 42.81
C GLY A 143 24.77 14.57 44.17
N GLY A 144 25.34 15.76 44.30
CA GLY A 144 25.67 16.37 45.58
C GLY A 144 24.74 17.55 45.85
N LYS A 145 23.64 17.32 46.57
CA LYS A 145 22.79 18.41 47.09
C LYS A 145 23.45 19.03 48.33
N LYS A 146 23.91 20.28 48.22
CA LYS A 146 24.06 21.18 49.39
C LYS A 146 23.07 22.33 49.25
N ARG A 147 22.07 22.36 50.14
CA ARG A 147 21.21 23.52 50.37
C ARG A 147 22.03 24.58 51.12
N LYS A 148 22.01 25.82 50.65
CA LYS A 148 22.27 27.01 51.47
C LYS A 148 21.11 27.98 51.30
N ALA A 149 20.70 28.55 52.42
CA ALA A 149 19.59 29.48 52.57
C ALA A 149 20.10 30.94 52.56
N GLY A 150 19.22 31.86 52.16
CA GLY A 150 19.17 33.25 52.65
C GLY A 150 19.84 34.31 51.78
N GLY A 151 19.03 35.25 51.28
CA GLY A 151 19.44 36.53 50.71
C GLY A 151 18.23 37.25 50.11
N ALA A 152 17.94 38.47 50.58
CA ALA A 152 16.75 39.27 50.27
C ALA A 152 16.93 40.21 49.06
N ASP A 153 15.79 40.65 48.52
CA ASP A 153 15.48 41.82 47.67
C ASP A 153 16.47 42.26 46.58
N GLU A 154 15.97 42.32 45.34
CA GLU A 154 15.81 43.58 44.59
C GLU A 154 14.92 43.33 43.36
N GLY A 155 14.06 44.30 43.04
CA GLY A 155 13.09 44.20 41.96
C GLY A 155 13.72 44.42 40.58
N ASP A 156 13.36 43.56 39.63
CA ASP A 156 13.62 43.76 38.21
C ASP A 156 12.32 43.61 37.42
N ALA A 157 12.09 44.56 36.52
CA ALA A 157 11.01 44.55 35.53
C ALA A 157 11.20 43.36 34.56
N PRO A 158 10.13 42.79 33.99
CA PRO A 158 10.29 41.73 33.01
C PRO A 158 10.75 42.33 31.68
N ASP A 159 12.07 42.34 31.45
CA ASP A 159 12.69 42.34 30.13
C ASP A 159 12.57 40.92 29.54
N GLU A 160 11.35 40.48 29.23
CA GLU A 160 11.21 39.39 28.24
C GLU A 160 11.28 40.01 26.85
N PRO A 161 12.29 39.68 26.01
CA PRO A 161 12.30 40.14 24.64
C PRO A 161 11.03 39.63 23.94
N VAL A 162 10.30 40.53 23.30
CA VAL A 162 9.17 40.19 22.44
C VAL A 162 9.68 39.23 21.38
N ARG A 163 9.41 37.93 21.56
CA ARG A 163 9.78 36.89 20.60
C ARG A 163 9.07 37.22 19.29
N LEU A 164 9.81 37.23 18.18
CA LEU A 164 9.21 37.40 16.87
C LEU A 164 8.28 36.21 16.63
N LEU A 165 7.08 36.46 16.08
CA LEU A 165 6.09 35.43 15.78
C LEU A 165 6.69 34.25 14.99
N GLY A 166 7.70 34.53 14.15
CA GLY A 166 8.42 33.52 13.38
C GLY A 166 9.25 32.54 14.22
N ASP A 167 9.78 32.96 15.37
CA ASP A 167 10.57 32.10 16.26
C ASP A 167 9.65 31.20 17.11
N ILE A 168 8.50 31.73 17.55
CA ILE A 168 7.47 30.97 18.28
C ILE A 168 6.89 29.86 17.39
N VAL A 169 6.49 30.18 16.15
CA VAL A 169 5.95 29.20 15.20
C VAL A 169 6.96 28.12 14.86
N ARG A 170 8.26 28.44 14.88
CA ARG A 170 9.33 27.50 14.57
C ARG A 170 9.59 26.49 15.69
N GLU A 171 9.51 26.90 16.96
CA GLU A 171 9.63 25.98 18.10
C GLU A 171 8.39 25.07 18.19
N GLU A 172 7.18 25.63 18.17
CA GLU A 172 5.94 24.84 18.28
C GLU A 172 5.79 23.80 17.16
N TRP A 173 6.11 24.13 15.91
CA TRP A 173 6.00 23.17 14.80
C TRP A 173 7.08 22.08 14.80
N ASN A 174 8.26 22.37 15.35
CA ASN A 174 9.32 21.38 15.48
C ASN A 174 9.10 20.46 16.71
N ASP A 175 8.39 20.94 17.73
CA ASP A 175 8.12 20.20 18.98
C ASP A 175 6.85 19.33 18.94
N VAL A 176 5.87 19.62 18.07
CA VAL A 176 4.67 18.76 17.88
C VAL A 176 5.05 17.34 17.41
N ALA A 177 6.25 17.15 16.85
CA ALA A 177 6.72 15.87 16.32
C ALA A 177 7.63 15.05 17.28
N THR A 178 7.84 15.50 18.52
CA THR A 178 8.82 14.89 19.45
C THR A 178 8.26 14.52 20.82
N GLY A 179 6.95 14.31 20.93
CA GLY A 179 6.33 13.81 22.15
C GLY A 179 7.01 12.52 22.66
N PRO A 180 7.19 12.35 23.98
CA PRO A 180 7.91 11.22 24.58
C PRO A 180 7.25 9.84 24.35
N ASP A 181 6.04 9.81 23.77
CA ASP A 181 5.25 8.61 23.52
C ASP A 181 5.33 8.09 22.05
N CYS A 182 6.13 8.73 21.18
CA CYS A 182 6.30 8.31 19.79
C CYS A 182 7.17 7.05 19.67
N VAL A 183 6.54 5.88 19.72
CA VAL A 183 7.22 4.57 19.58
C VAL A 183 7.23 4.14 18.10
N GLY A 184 8.32 4.39 17.37
CA GLY A 184 8.60 3.82 16.05
C GLY A 184 8.12 4.62 14.82
N PRO A 185 8.51 4.20 13.59
CA PRO A 185 8.08 4.82 12.33
C PRO A 185 6.57 4.83 12.11
N PRO A 186 6.02 5.75 11.29
CA PRO A 186 4.62 5.66 10.87
C PRO A 186 4.36 4.38 10.05
N GLY A 187 3.29 3.65 10.37
CA GLY A 187 2.95 2.40 9.67
C GLY A 187 3.86 1.21 10.00
N ASP A 188 4.68 1.30 11.04
CA ASP A 188 5.66 0.27 11.40
C ASP A 188 5.02 -1.12 11.62
N VAL A 189 5.77 -2.16 11.27
CA VAL A 189 5.36 -3.56 11.38
C VAL A 189 6.29 -4.28 12.34
N VAL A 190 5.76 -4.62 13.51
CA VAL A 190 6.47 -5.40 14.52
C VAL A 190 6.07 -6.85 14.39
N VAL A 191 7.03 -7.71 14.04
CA VAL A 191 6.78 -9.15 13.97
C VAL A 191 6.77 -9.77 15.35
N ASN A 192 5.91 -10.76 15.56
CA ASN A 192 5.82 -11.44 16.84
C ASN A 192 6.74 -12.67 16.87
N ASP A 193 7.85 -12.53 17.60
CA ASP A 193 8.89 -13.55 17.74
C ASP A 193 8.41 -14.84 18.44
N ASP A 194 7.32 -14.80 19.23
CA ASP A 194 6.81 -15.97 19.95
C ASP A 194 6.30 -17.07 19.01
N PHE A 195 5.95 -16.74 17.76
CA PHE A 195 5.56 -17.74 16.75
C PHE A 195 6.74 -18.27 15.93
N GLY A 196 7.92 -17.64 16.02
CA GLY A 196 9.10 -17.97 15.21
C GLY A 196 8.92 -17.79 13.69
N ASP A 197 9.78 -18.48 12.93
CA ASP A 197 9.77 -18.45 11.46
C ASP A 197 8.56 -19.15 10.86
N VAL A 198 8.08 -18.64 9.72
CA VAL A 198 6.90 -19.20 9.03
C VAL A 198 7.33 -20.42 8.22
N THR A 199 6.70 -21.58 8.50
CA THR A 199 6.90 -22.81 7.72
C THR A 199 5.94 -22.84 6.53
N LEU A 200 6.49 -22.86 5.32
CA LEU A 200 5.73 -22.89 4.06
C LEU A 200 5.48 -24.33 3.59
N ASN A 201 4.38 -24.54 2.86
CA ASN A 201 3.99 -25.81 2.24
C ASN A 201 3.93 -26.98 3.24
N LYS A 202 3.58 -26.69 4.50
CA LYS A 202 3.56 -27.67 5.59
C LYS A 202 2.69 -28.88 5.23
N GLY A 203 3.15 -30.07 5.57
CA GLY A 203 2.42 -31.33 5.31
C GLY A 203 2.58 -31.90 3.91
N ARG A 204 3.40 -31.28 3.04
CA ARG A 204 3.66 -31.76 1.67
C ARG A 204 5.09 -32.30 1.54
N PRO A 205 5.32 -33.63 1.58
CA PRO A 205 6.66 -34.20 1.56
C PRO A 205 7.34 -33.94 0.20
N GLY A 206 8.40 -33.13 0.23
CA GLY A 206 9.16 -32.75 -0.96
C GLY A 206 10.35 -33.66 -1.25
N ILE A 207 10.92 -33.49 -2.45
CA ILE A 207 12.15 -34.18 -2.89
C ILE A 207 13.19 -33.15 -3.34
N LEU A 208 14.48 -33.46 -3.20
CA LEU A 208 15.56 -32.71 -3.86
C LEU A 208 15.84 -33.30 -5.24
N LEU A 209 15.78 -32.46 -6.26
CA LEU A 209 16.03 -32.86 -7.64
C LEU A 209 17.17 -32.05 -8.23
N LYS A 210 18.17 -32.72 -8.79
CA LYS A 210 19.25 -32.07 -9.52
C LYS A 210 18.79 -31.69 -10.92
N VAL A 211 18.97 -30.43 -11.28
CA VAL A 211 18.53 -29.84 -12.54
C VAL A 211 19.69 -29.10 -13.19
N THR A 212 19.92 -29.40 -14.47
CA THR A 212 21.01 -28.80 -15.26
C THR A 212 20.43 -28.02 -16.44
N ASN A 213 20.83 -26.76 -16.60
CA ASN A 213 20.52 -25.99 -17.80
C ASN A 213 21.54 -26.30 -18.89
N THR A 214 21.13 -26.99 -19.95
CA THR A 214 21.99 -27.32 -21.10
C THR A 214 21.85 -26.33 -22.25
N GLY A 215 21.05 -25.27 -22.06
CA GLY A 215 20.84 -24.23 -23.04
C GLY A 215 21.93 -23.15 -23.03
N ASP A 216 21.82 -22.25 -23.99
CA ASP A 216 22.71 -21.10 -24.20
C ASP A 216 22.21 -19.80 -23.54
N ARG A 217 21.04 -19.86 -22.90
CA ARG A 217 20.36 -18.72 -22.28
C ARG A 217 19.93 -19.06 -20.85
N PRO A 218 19.80 -18.03 -19.99
CA PRO A 218 19.30 -18.23 -18.64
C PRO A 218 17.83 -18.68 -18.66
N ILE A 219 17.51 -19.61 -17.76
CA ILE A 219 16.15 -20.11 -17.56
C ILE A 219 15.75 -19.83 -16.12
N GLN A 220 14.56 -19.26 -15.91
CA GLN A 220 14.07 -18.95 -14.57
C GLN A 220 12.67 -19.58 -14.38
N VAL A 221 12.52 -20.36 -13.31
CA VAL A 221 11.30 -21.13 -13.02
C VAL A 221 10.65 -20.58 -11.75
N GLY A 222 9.40 -20.14 -11.86
CA GLY A 222 8.63 -19.59 -10.75
C GLY A 222 8.11 -20.66 -9.77
N SER A 223 7.86 -20.24 -8.54
CA SER A 223 7.41 -21.07 -7.41
C SER A 223 6.27 -22.05 -7.74
N HIS A 224 5.24 -21.58 -8.47
CA HIS A 224 4.02 -22.33 -8.76
C HIS A 224 3.97 -22.96 -10.14
N PHE A 225 5.06 -22.87 -10.91
CA PHE A 225 5.11 -23.51 -12.22
C PHE A 225 5.19 -25.04 -12.08
N HIS A 226 4.36 -25.77 -12.84
CA HIS A 226 4.39 -27.23 -12.91
C HIS A 226 5.74 -27.69 -13.40
N PHE A 227 6.52 -28.37 -12.54
CA PHE A 227 7.96 -28.50 -12.79
C PHE A 227 8.26 -29.40 -14.00
N ILE A 228 7.41 -30.38 -14.27
CA ILE A 228 7.47 -31.23 -15.47
C ILE A 228 7.29 -30.44 -16.77
N GLU A 229 6.60 -29.30 -16.73
CA GLU A 229 6.31 -28.45 -17.89
C GLU A 229 7.46 -27.48 -18.23
N THR A 230 8.57 -27.51 -17.49
CA THR A 230 9.63 -26.50 -17.63
C THR A 230 10.36 -26.65 -18.97
N ASN A 231 11.12 -25.60 -19.35
CA ASN A 231 11.82 -25.53 -20.64
C ASN A 231 12.54 -26.84 -21.02
N ALA A 232 12.44 -27.26 -22.29
CA ALA A 232 13.00 -28.50 -22.80
C ALA A 232 14.51 -28.66 -22.58
N LEU A 233 15.25 -27.55 -22.46
CA LEU A 233 16.71 -27.54 -22.25
C LEU A 233 17.12 -27.71 -20.78
N LEU A 234 16.16 -27.79 -19.85
CA LEU A 234 16.44 -28.23 -18.49
C LEU A 234 16.44 -29.77 -18.45
N SER A 235 17.60 -30.32 -18.09
CA SER A 235 17.84 -31.76 -17.96
C SER A 235 17.73 -32.20 -16.51
N PHE A 236 16.77 -33.08 -16.23
CA PHE A 236 16.47 -33.65 -14.91
C PHE A 236 15.52 -34.85 -15.04
N ASP A 237 15.19 -35.51 -13.93
CA ASP A 237 14.16 -36.55 -13.92
C ASP A 237 12.75 -35.96 -13.97
N ARG A 238 12.23 -35.79 -15.20
CA ARG A 238 10.85 -35.38 -15.48
C ARG A 238 9.81 -36.27 -14.78
N ALA A 239 10.02 -37.59 -14.70
CA ALA A 239 9.08 -38.51 -14.08
C ALA A 239 8.91 -38.20 -12.58
N ALA A 240 10.01 -37.94 -11.88
CA ALA A 240 10.00 -37.58 -10.47
C ALA A 240 9.33 -36.22 -10.19
N SER A 241 9.23 -35.36 -11.20
CA SER A 241 8.65 -34.01 -11.11
C SER A 241 7.15 -33.92 -11.42
N LEU A 242 6.51 -35.01 -11.86
CA LEU A 242 5.08 -35.06 -12.15
C LEU A 242 4.26 -34.65 -10.92
N GLY A 243 3.33 -33.70 -11.10
CA GLY A 243 2.49 -33.18 -10.01
C GLY A 243 3.28 -32.44 -8.93
N ARG A 244 4.46 -31.89 -9.26
CA ARG A 244 5.28 -31.10 -8.32
C ARG A 244 5.58 -29.70 -8.85
N ARG A 245 5.88 -28.81 -7.91
CA ARG A 245 6.35 -27.43 -8.12
C ARG A 245 7.52 -27.13 -7.19
N LEU A 246 8.21 -26.00 -7.38
CA LEU A 246 9.32 -25.61 -6.51
C LEU A 246 8.85 -25.39 -5.05
N ASN A 247 9.64 -25.87 -4.09
CA ASN A 247 9.50 -25.53 -2.68
C ASN A 247 10.28 -24.25 -2.38
N VAL A 248 9.77 -23.13 -2.86
CA VAL A 248 10.32 -21.79 -2.60
C VAL A 248 9.17 -20.84 -2.23
N PRO A 249 9.43 -19.68 -1.59
CA PRO A 249 8.37 -18.74 -1.24
C PRO A 249 7.52 -18.35 -2.45
N ALA A 250 6.20 -18.21 -2.26
CA ALA A 250 5.26 -17.83 -3.30
C ALA A 250 5.70 -16.54 -4.02
N GLY A 251 5.55 -16.52 -5.35
CA GLY A 251 5.99 -15.42 -6.19
C GLY A 251 7.51 -15.30 -6.40
N THR A 252 8.35 -16.14 -5.78
CA THR A 252 9.80 -16.21 -6.09
C THR A 252 10.10 -17.22 -7.19
N ALA A 253 11.36 -17.29 -7.62
CA ALA A 253 11.81 -18.17 -8.69
C ALA A 253 13.24 -18.68 -8.44
N VAL A 254 13.58 -19.81 -9.07
CA VAL A 254 14.96 -20.29 -9.18
C VAL A 254 15.47 -20.02 -10.59
N ARG A 255 16.64 -19.37 -10.67
CA ARG A 255 17.32 -19.05 -11.92
C ARG A 255 18.44 -20.05 -12.17
N PHE A 256 18.59 -20.47 -13.42
CA PHE A 256 19.62 -21.36 -13.94
C PHE A 256 20.39 -20.65 -15.05
N GLU A 257 21.65 -20.33 -14.81
CA GLU A 257 22.53 -19.82 -15.86
C GLU A 257 22.92 -20.92 -16.87
N PRO A 258 23.35 -20.59 -18.10
CA PRO A 258 23.83 -21.59 -19.06
C PRO A 258 24.91 -22.51 -18.47
N GLY A 259 24.70 -23.83 -18.57
CA GLY A 259 25.61 -24.86 -18.04
C GLY A 259 25.49 -25.11 -16.53
N GLU A 260 24.70 -24.31 -15.80
CA GLU A 260 24.56 -24.43 -14.35
C GLU A 260 23.78 -25.68 -13.95
N SER A 261 24.23 -26.35 -12.89
CA SER A 261 23.51 -27.44 -12.24
C SER A 261 23.18 -27.08 -10.79
N LYS A 262 21.91 -27.17 -10.41
CA LYS A 262 21.43 -26.88 -9.05
C LYS A 262 20.57 -28.03 -8.54
N GLU A 263 20.68 -28.32 -7.25
CA GLU A 263 19.67 -29.12 -6.56
C GLU A 263 18.54 -28.20 -6.11
N VAL A 264 17.31 -28.52 -6.51
CA VAL A 264 16.13 -27.75 -6.16
C VAL A 264 15.14 -28.59 -5.38
N PRO A 265 14.54 -28.04 -4.31
CA PRO A 265 13.48 -28.72 -3.59
C PRO A 265 12.17 -28.60 -4.36
N LEU A 266 11.45 -29.71 -4.50
CA LEU A 266 10.13 -29.77 -5.13
C LEU A 266 9.08 -30.28 -4.15
N VAL A 267 7.92 -29.62 -4.06
CA VAL A 267 6.75 -30.10 -3.31
C VAL A 267 5.66 -30.58 -4.26
N PRO A 268 4.85 -31.58 -3.85
CA PRO A 268 3.63 -31.90 -4.58
C PRO A 268 2.65 -30.71 -4.60
N ILE A 269 1.98 -30.49 -5.74
CA ILE A 269 0.83 -29.56 -5.80
C ILE A 269 -0.29 -30.08 -4.89
N ALA A 270 -1.14 -29.18 -4.40
CA ALA A 270 -2.26 -29.50 -3.52
C ALA A 270 -3.59 -29.48 -4.29
N GLY A 271 -4.69 -29.28 -3.56
CA GLY A 271 -6.02 -29.22 -4.16
C GLY A 271 -6.40 -30.53 -4.86
N HIS A 272 -7.04 -30.41 -6.02
CA HIS A 272 -7.42 -31.58 -6.84
C HIS A 272 -6.23 -32.25 -7.56
N ARG A 273 -5.03 -31.68 -7.46
CA ARG A 273 -3.80 -32.16 -8.09
C ARG A 273 -3.94 -32.31 -9.60
N VAL A 274 -4.54 -31.31 -10.25
CA VAL A 274 -4.74 -31.27 -11.71
C VAL A 274 -3.71 -30.32 -12.32
N VAL A 275 -2.90 -30.84 -13.24
CA VAL A 275 -1.92 -30.07 -14.02
C VAL A 275 -2.59 -29.58 -15.29
N ARG A 276 -2.39 -28.30 -15.62
CA ARG A 276 -2.84 -27.67 -16.86
C ARG A 276 -1.83 -26.61 -17.30
N GLY A 277 -1.81 -26.30 -18.58
CA GLY A 277 -1.00 -25.23 -19.15
C GLY A 277 0.45 -25.61 -19.42
N GLY A 278 1.35 -24.63 -19.41
CA GLY A 278 2.77 -24.85 -19.65
C GLY A 278 3.07 -25.31 -21.09
N ASN A 279 3.73 -26.45 -21.24
CA ASN A 279 4.00 -27.05 -22.56
C ASN A 279 3.00 -28.16 -22.92
N ASN A 280 1.96 -28.35 -22.09
CA ASN A 280 0.94 -29.36 -22.27
C ASN A 280 1.53 -30.80 -22.33
N ILE A 281 2.59 -31.06 -21.56
CA ILE A 281 3.12 -32.42 -21.36
C ILE A 281 2.10 -33.24 -20.54
N VAL A 282 1.44 -32.57 -19.59
CA VAL A 282 0.37 -33.11 -18.76
C VAL A 282 -0.81 -32.15 -18.78
N ASP A 283 -1.99 -32.65 -19.13
CA ASP A 283 -3.27 -31.95 -18.98
C ASP A 283 -4.27 -32.89 -18.32
N GLY A 284 -4.47 -32.72 -17.01
CA GLY A 284 -5.32 -33.59 -16.20
C GLY A 284 -4.75 -33.92 -14.81
N PRO A 285 -5.41 -34.84 -14.08
CA PRO A 285 -4.98 -35.25 -12.74
C PRO A 285 -3.58 -35.88 -12.76
N ALA A 286 -2.68 -35.37 -11.95
CA ALA A 286 -1.30 -35.87 -11.86
C ALA A 286 -1.20 -37.30 -11.30
N ASP A 287 -2.23 -37.72 -10.54
CA ASP A 287 -2.28 -39.04 -9.91
C ASP A 287 -3.14 -40.05 -10.73
N ALA A 288 -3.53 -39.71 -11.96
CA ALA A 288 -4.24 -40.67 -12.81
C ALA A 288 -3.34 -41.90 -13.11
N PRO A 289 -3.88 -43.13 -13.20
CA PRO A 289 -3.08 -44.34 -13.36
C PRO A 289 -2.14 -44.34 -14.58
N ASP A 290 -2.53 -43.63 -15.64
CA ASP A 290 -1.81 -43.50 -16.89
C ASP A 290 -1.08 -42.14 -17.05
N ALA A 291 -1.13 -41.27 -16.04
CA ALA A 291 -0.55 -39.92 -16.11
C ALA A 291 0.95 -39.95 -16.40
N LEU A 292 1.69 -40.82 -15.70
CA LEU A 292 3.13 -40.94 -15.87
C LEU A 292 3.51 -41.47 -17.25
N GLU A 293 2.83 -42.51 -17.73
CA GLU A 293 3.08 -43.09 -19.05
C GLU A 293 2.85 -42.05 -20.16
N LYS A 294 1.71 -41.35 -20.11
CA LYS A 294 1.37 -40.29 -21.06
C LYS A 294 2.34 -39.12 -20.99
N ALA A 295 2.69 -38.67 -19.79
CA ALA A 295 3.64 -37.57 -19.59
C ALA A 295 5.01 -37.92 -20.20
N MET A 296 5.54 -39.12 -19.94
CA MET A 296 6.84 -39.53 -20.45
C MET A 296 6.83 -39.76 -21.97
N ALA A 297 5.72 -40.22 -22.55
CA ALA A 297 5.54 -40.26 -24.00
C ALA A 297 5.57 -38.84 -24.61
N ALA A 298 4.89 -37.88 -23.98
CA ALA A 298 4.90 -36.48 -24.40
C ALA A 298 6.30 -35.85 -24.26
N VAL A 299 7.00 -36.05 -23.14
CA VAL A 299 8.40 -35.62 -22.92
C VAL A 299 9.30 -36.12 -24.05
N ALA A 300 9.22 -37.41 -24.39
CA ALA A 300 10.04 -38.01 -25.44
C ALA A 300 9.71 -37.43 -26.82
N SER A 301 8.41 -37.35 -27.17
CA SER A 301 7.97 -36.83 -28.48
C SER A 301 8.25 -35.33 -28.67
N GLY A 302 8.21 -34.56 -27.58
CA GLY A 302 8.44 -33.12 -27.57
C GLY A 302 9.91 -32.73 -27.46
N GLY A 303 10.83 -33.69 -27.33
CA GLY A 303 12.26 -33.43 -27.21
C GLY A 303 12.67 -32.76 -25.89
N PHE A 304 11.89 -32.96 -24.82
CA PHE A 304 12.23 -32.45 -23.49
C PHE A 304 13.33 -33.31 -22.88
N LEU A 305 14.40 -32.68 -22.41
CA LEU A 305 15.49 -33.41 -21.80
C LEU A 305 15.02 -34.09 -20.51
N HIS A 306 15.33 -35.39 -20.43
CA HIS A 306 15.02 -36.26 -19.32
C HIS A 306 16.26 -37.10 -19.00
N VAL A 307 16.57 -37.21 -17.72
CA VAL A 307 17.56 -38.14 -17.19
C VAL A 307 16.87 -38.96 -16.12
N ALA A 308 16.77 -40.26 -16.33
CA ALA A 308 16.22 -41.17 -15.32
C ALA A 308 17.08 -41.09 -14.06
N GLY A 309 16.47 -40.84 -12.91
CA GLY A 309 17.18 -40.84 -11.64
C GLY A 309 17.24 -42.21 -10.97
N GLY A 310 17.66 -42.20 -9.71
CA GLY A 310 17.72 -43.40 -8.86
C GLY A 310 16.34 -43.81 -8.32
N PRO A 311 16.25 -44.94 -7.60
CA PRO A 311 15.00 -45.45 -7.06
C PRO A 311 14.40 -44.55 -5.97
N GLU A 312 15.22 -43.72 -5.31
CA GLU A 312 14.81 -42.79 -4.26
C GLU A 312 15.49 -41.44 -4.44
N TYR A 313 14.79 -40.39 -3.98
CA TYR A 313 15.30 -39.02 -3.93
C TYR A 313 15.47 -38.59 -2.49
N PRO A 314 16.51 -37.79 -2.17
CA PRO A 314 16.64 -37.20 -0.85
C PRO A 314 15.39 -36.38 -0.50
N PRO A 315 14.85 -36.47 0.72
CA PRO A 315 13.73 -35.64 1.13
C PRO A 315 14.16 -34.17 1.11
N ALA A 316 13.29 -33.30 0.59
CA ALA A 316 13.50 -31.87 0.71
C ALA A 316 13.32 -31.42 2.17
N PRO A 317 14.21 -30.55 2.68
CA PRO A 317 14.01 -29.97 4.00
C PRO A 317 12.72 -29.14 4.05
N PRO A 318 12.08 -28.99 5.23
CA PRO A 318 11.01 -28.02 5.41
C PRO A 318 11.46 -26.63 4.97
N LEU A 319 10.60 -25.91 4.26
CA LEU A 319 10.88 -24.54 3.85
C LEU A 319 10.41 -23.59 4.95
N THR A 320 11.34 -22.91 5.60
CA THR A 320 11.05 -21.82 6.54
C THR A 320 11.47 -20.48 5.95
N ILE A 321 10.75 -19.43 6.32
CA ILE A 321 11.09 -18.05 5.96
C ILE A 321 11.07 -17.18 7.23
N PRO A 322 12.09 -16.31 7.43
CA PRO A 322 12.08 -15.36 8.53
C PRO A 322 10.81 -14.54 8.52
N ARG A 323 10.19 -14.37 9.69
CA ARG A 323 8.88 -13.74 9.80
C ARG A 323 8.84 -12.30 9.26
N ALA A 324 9.88 -11.51 9.53
CA ALA A 324 10.05 -10.17 8.96
C ALA A 324 10.08 -10.19 7.41
N LYS A 325 10.72 -11.20 6.82
CA LYS A 325 10.77 -11.37 5.37
C LYS A 325 9.41 -11.80 4.81
N TYR A 326 8.65 -12.62 5.54
CA TYR A 326 7.26 -12.95 5.19
C TYR A 326 6.40 -11.68 5.17
N ALA A 327 6.46 -10.88 6.24
CA ALA A 327 5.70 -9.63 6.35
C ALA A 327 6.03 -8.65 5.21
N ALA A 328 7.32 -8.50 4.85
CA ALA A 328 7.74 -7.67 3.72
C ALA A 328 7.26 -8.20 2.36
N MET A 329 7.04 -9.51 2.21
CA MET A 329 6.64 -10.12 0.95
C MET A 329 5.12 -10.18 0.74
N TYR A 330 4.36 -10.42 1.81
CA TYR A 330 2.93 -10.70 1.72
C TYR A 330 2.09 -9.84 2.67
N GLY A 331 2.70 -8.93 3.44
CA GLY A 331 2.06 -8.29 4.59
C GLY A 331 2.10 -9.15 5.85
N PRO A 332 1.80 -8.58 7.02
CA PRO A 332 1.86 -9.25 8.33
C PRO A 332 0.92 -10.46 8.41
N THR A 333 1.16 -11.33 9.40
CA THR A 333 0.35 -12.52 9.70
C THR A 333 0.09 -12.69 11.20
N ILE A 334 -0.62 -13.75 11.61
CA ILE A 334 -1.22 -13.94 12.95
C ILE A 334 -0.29 -13.57 14.11
N GLY A 335 -0.63 -12.53 14.87
CA GLY A 335 0.11 -12.07 16.03
C GLY A 335 1.09 -10.93 15.75
N ASP A 336 1.42 -10.65 14.48
CA ASP A 336 2.18 -9.45 14.10
C ASP A 336 1.37 -8.19 14.39
N GLN A 337 2.08 -7.09 14.61
CA GLN A 337 1.47 -5.80 14.89
C GLN A 337 1.77 -4.76 13.82
N VAL A 338 0.79 -3.91 13.52
CA VAL A 338 0.93 -2.77 12.60
C VAL A 338 0.50 -1.50 13.29
N ARG A 339 1.34 -0.47 13.23
CA ARG A 339 1.02 0.86 13.74
C ARG A 339 0.06 1.59 12.78
N LEU A 340 -1.00 2.20 13.31
CA LEU A 340 -1.91 3.00 12.49
C LEU A 340 -1.32 4.39 12.24
N GLY A 341 -0.79 4.61 11.03
CA GLY A 341 -0.18 5.89 10.67
C GLY A 341 0.90 6.29 11.68
N ASP A 342 0.87 7.54 12.11
CA ASP A 342 1.74 8.11 13.16
C ASP A 342 1.07 8.15 14.54
N THR A 343 0.00 7.38 14.76
CA THR A 343 -0.72 7.31 16.05
C THR A 343 -0.04 6.36 17.05
N ASN A 344 -0.54 6.29 18.28
CA ASN A 344 -0.09 5.30 19.28
C ASN A 344 -0.92 4.01 19.27
N LEU A 345 -1.72 3.79 18.22
CA LEU A 345 -2.57 2.62 18.06
C LEU A 345 -1.83 1.52 17.29
N TRP A 346 -1.88 0.30 17.83
CA TRP A 346 -1.28 -0.89 17.23
C TRP A 346 -2.37 -1.93 16.98
N LEU A 347 -2.49 -2.35 15.73
CA LEU A 347 -3.33 -3.44 15.30
C LEU A 347 -2.58 -4.75 15.53
N THR A 348 -3.24 -5.79 16.04
CA THR A 348 -2.68 -7.15 16.07
C THR A 348 -3.46 -8.01 15.08
N VAL A 349 -2.77 -8.76 14.22
CA VAL A 349 -3.43 -9.69 13.29
C VAL A 349 -4.01 -10.87 14.08
N GLU A 350 -5.34 -10.97 14.16
CA GLU A 350 -6.04 -11.98 14.98
C GLU A 350 -6.13 -13.33 14.27
N LYS A 351 -6.23 -13.31 12.93
CA LYS A 351 -6.38 -14.49 12.08
C LYS A 351 -5.74 -14.25 10.72
N ASP A 352 -5.25 -15.31 10.09
CA ASP A 352 -4.83 -15.35 8.69
C ASP A 352 -5.55 -16.52 8.01
N MET A 353 -6.19 -16.25 6.88
CA MET A 353 -6.93 -17.26 6.11
C MET A 353 -6.07 -17.96 5.06
N THR A 354 -4.82 -17.54 4.88
CA THR A 354 -3.91 -18.13 3.88
C THR A 354 -3.49 -19.56 4.22
N ALA A 355 -3.00 -20.27 3.20
CA ALA A 355 -2.21 -21.48 3.37
C ALA A 355 -0.75 -21.13 3.05
N TYR A 356 0.12 -21.08 4.07
CA TYR A 356 1.49 -20.57 3.90
C TYR A 356 2.26 -21.30 2.79
N GLY A 357 2.74 -20.56 1.80
CA GLY A 357 3.38 -21.06 0.59
C GLY A 357 2.50 -21.12 -0.67
N ASP A 358 1.18 -20.93 -0.53
CA ASP A 358 0.19 -20.79 -1.61
C ASP A 358 -0.42 -19.36 -1.66
N GLU A 359 0.33 -18.35 -1.22
CA GLU A 359 -0.11 -16.94 -1.26
C GLU A 359 -0.38 -16.48 -2.71
N CYS A 360 -1.51 -15.80 -2.91
CA CYS A 360 -1.87 -15.22 -4.19
C CYS A 360 -1.00 -13.99 -4.47
N LYS A 361 -0.10 -14.08 -5.44
CA LYS A 361 0.76 -12.97 -5.84
C LYS A 361 0.81 -12.79 -7.35
N PHE A 362 0.46 -11.60 -7.82
CA PHE A 362 0.44 -11.27 -9.24
C PHE A 362 1.75 -10.63 -9.73
N GLY A 363 2.17 -10.97 -10.95
CA GLY A 363 3.31 -10.37 -11.64
C GLY A 363 4.16 -11.38 -12.43
N GLY A 364 5.19 -10.87 -13.12
CA GLY A 364 6.08 -11.68 -13.95
C GLY A 364 6.71 -12.84 -13.18
N GLY A 365 6.43 -14.07 -13.60
CA GLY A 365 6.96 -15.29 -12.98
C GLY A 365 6.38 -15.65 -11.60
N LYS A 366 5.31 -14.97 -11.14
CA LYS A 366 4.73 -15.19 -9.81
C LYS A 366 3.63 -16.26 -9.80
N THR A 367 2.76 -16.22 -8.78
CA THR A 367 1.78 -17.27 -8.45
C THR A 367 0.54 -17.24 -9.36
N LEU A 368 -0.11 -16.08 -9.52
CA LEU A 368 -1.34 -15.95 -10.28
C LEU A 368 -1.07 -15.94 -11.79
N ARG A 369 -0.91 -17.13 -12.35
CA ARG A 369 -0.72 -17.40 -13.78
C ARG A 369 -1.50 -18.65 -14.17
N GLU A 370 -1.80 -18.75 -15.45
CA GLU A 370 -2.53 -19.86 -16.09
C GLU A 370 -2.02 -21.23 -15.61
N GLY A 371 -2.94 -22.09 -15.18
CA GLY A 371 -2.69 -23.44 -14.70
C GLY A 371 -2.08 -23.52 -13.30
N MET A 372 -1.67 -22.39 -12.73
CA MET A 372 -0.98 -22.25 -11.45
C MET A 372 -1.96 -21.67 -10.42
N GLY A 373 -1.76 -20.46 -9.92
CA GLY A 373 -2.76 -19.79 -9.07
C GLY A 373 -4.00 -19.28 -9.80
N GLN A 374 -3.99 -19.27 -11.14
CA GLN A 374 -5.17 -18.98 -11.97
C GLN A 374 -5.69 -20.29 -12.56
N GLN A 375 -6.93 -20.66 -12.23
CA GLN A 375 -7.57 -21.88 -12.70
C GLN A 375 -7.90 -21.79 -14.21
N CYS A 376 -7.76 -22.93 -14.88
CA CYS A 376 -8.04 -23.07 -16.31
C CYS A 376 -9.28 -23.91 -16.56
N GLY A 377 -9.93 -23.67 -17.71
CA GLY A 377 -11.12 -24.43 -18.11
C GLY A 377 -12.40 -24.03 -17.38
N VAL A 378 -12.42 -22.86 -16.74
CA VAL A 378 -13.59 -22.29 -16.04
C VAL A 378 -14.00 -20.96 -16.68
N GLY A 379 -15.30 -20.72 -16.80
CA GLY A 379 -15.86 -19.50 -17.38
C GLY A 379 -16.16 -18.42 -16.33
N ALA A 380 -16.50 -17.22 -16.81
CA ALA A 380 -16.79 -16.04 -15.97
C ALA A 380 -17.79 -16.30 -14.83
N SER A 381 -18.79 -17.16 -15.03
CA SER A 381 -19.77 -17.49 -13.98
C SER A 381 -19.15 -18.18 -12.76
N ALA A 382 -18.05 -18.90 -12.92
CA ALA A 382 -17.42 -19.70 -11.86
C ALA A 382 -16.25 -19.00 -11.15
N VAL A 383 -15.83 -17.82 -11.62
CA VAL A 383 -14.64 -17.11 -11.13
C VAL A 383 -15.00 -15.73 -10.57
N LEU A 384 -14.08 -15.13 -9.84
CA LEU A 384 -14.18 -13.74 -9.39
C LEU A 384 -13.99 -12.77 -10.56
N ASP A 385 -14.60 -11.59 -10.49
CA ASP A 385 -14.31 -10.50 -11.42
C ASP A 385 -13.02 -9.78 -10.99
N THR A 386 -12.81 -9.63 -9.68
CA THR A 386 -11.58 -9.05 -9.12
C THR A 386 -11.23 -9.76 -7.80
N VAL A 387 -9.95 -9.94 -7.55
CA VAL A 387 -9.42 -10.38 -6.25
C VAL A 387 -8.48 -9.33 -5.67
N ILE A 388 -8.70 -8.94 -4.42
CA ILE A 388 -7.73 -8.18 -3.63
C ILE A 388 -6.90 -9.20 -2.84
N THR A 389 -5.60 -9.30 -3.14
CA THR A 389 -4.74 -10.35 -2.56
C THR A 389 -4.08 -9.91 -1.27
N ASN A 390 -3.96 -10.80 -0.28
CA ASN A 390 -3.17 -10.59 0.94
C ASN A 390 -3.49 -9.28 1.70
N ALA A 391 -4.76 -8.89 1.80
CA ALA A 391 -5.14 -7.65 2.48
C ALA A 391 -5.18 -7.82 4.01
N LEU A 392 -4.58 -6.88 4.76
CA LEU A 392 -4.84 -6.74 6.19
C LEU A 392 -6.18 -6.01 6.37
N ILE A 393 -7.24 -6.75 6.69
CA ILE A 393 -8.58 -6.21 6.87
C ILE A 393 -8.70 -5.67 8.29
N VAL A 394 -9.16 -4.42 8.39
CA VAL A 394 -9.49 -3.77 9.65
C VAL A 394 -10.95 -3.37 9.58
N ASP A 395 -11.76 -4.05 10.38
CA ASP A 395 -13.21 -3.87 10.40
C ASP A 395 -13.75 -4.07 11.83
N TYR A 396 -14.97 -3.61 12.09
CA TYR A 396 -15.61 -3.85 13.38
C TYR A 396 -15.80 -5.34 13.71
N THR A 397 -15.82 -6.21 12.69
CA THR A 397 -15.87 -7.67 12.85
C THR A 397 -14.54 -8.32 13.25
N GLY A 398 -13.42 -7.60 13.16
CA GLY A 398 -12.10 -8.06 13.57
C GLY A 398 -10.96 -7.51 12.73
N ILE A 399 -9.73 -7.87 13.11
CA ILE A 399 -8.49 -7.51 12.43
C ILE A 399 -7.83 -8.78 11.91
N TYR A 400 -7.90 -9.03 10.61
CA TYR A 400 -7.45 -10.31 10.06
C TYR A 400 -6.93 -10.19 8.63
N LYS A 401 -6.14 -11.19 8.22
CA LYS A 401 -5.48 -11.28 6.92
C LYS A 401 -6.25 -12.23 6.01
N ALA A 402 -6.62 -11.77 4.82
CA ALA A 402 -7.32 -12.59 3.83
C ALA A 402 -7.18 -12.03 2.41
N ASP A 403 -7.53 -12.85 1.43
CA ASP A 403 -7.92 -12.37 0.09
C ASP A 403 -9.40 -11.94 0.13
N VAL A 404 -9.78 -10.97 -0.70
CA VAL A 404 -11.18 -10.51 -0.87
C VAL A 404 -11.59 -10.68 -2.33
N GLY A 405 -12.68 -11.42 -2.54
CA GLY A 405 -13.24 -11.68 -3.86
C GLY A 405 -14.42 -10.78 -4.17
N ILE A 406 -14.39 -10.15 -5.34
CA ILE A 406 -15.43 -9.25 -5.85
C ILE A 406 -16.06 -9.88 -7.10
N LYS A 407 -17.38 -9.84 -7.17
CA LYS A 407 -18.16 -10.24 -8.35
C LYS A 407 -19.43 -9.39 -8.47
N ASP A 408 -19.75 -8.94 -9.66
CA ASP A 408 -20.90 -8.09 -9.97
C ASP A 408 -20.97 -6.84 -9.06
N GLY A 409 -19.81 -6.26 -8.74
CA GLY A 409 -19.68 -5.10 -7.86
C GLY A 409 -19.85 -5.38 -6.36
N MET A 410 -20.00 -6.65 -5.96
CA MET A 410 -20.24 -7.06 -4.58
C MET A 410 -19.09 -7.89 -4.02
N ILE A 411 -18.86 -7.80 -2.70
CA ILE A 411 -17.97 -8.74 -1.99
C ILE A 411 -18.69 -10.09 -1.90
N VAL A 412 -18.11 -11.12 -2.53
CA VAL A 412 -18.69 -12.49 -2.55
C VAL A 412 -17.91 -13.51 -1.74
N GLY A 413 -16.70 -13.17 -1.31
CA GLY A 413 -15.89 -14.03 -0.46
C GLY A 413 -14.76 -13.28 0.24
N ILE A 414 -14.48 -13.67 1.48
CA ILE A 414 -13.32 -13.24 2.27
C ILE A 414 -12.69 -14.53 2.79
N GLY A 415 -11.44 -14.80 2.39
CA GLY A 415 -10.88 -16.14 2.53
C GLY A 415 -9.53 -16.31 1.86
N LYS A 416 -9.29 -17.50 1.32
CA LYS A 416 -8.13 -17.79 0.49
C LYS A 416 -8.59 -17.98 -0.94
N ALA A 417 -8.14 -17.10 -1.83
CA ALA A 417 -8.44 -17.18 -3.25
C ALA A 417 -7.44 -18.09 -3.98
N GLY A 418 -7.65 -18.28 -5.28
CA GLY A 418 -6.67 -18.90 -6.17
C GLY A 418 -7.26 -20.05 -6.98
N ASN A 419 -6.47 -21.12 -7.14
CA ASN A 419 -6.84 -22.26 -7.97
C ASN A 419 -7.00 -23.54 -7.14
N PRO A 420 -8.23 -24.08 -6.98
CA PRO A 420 -8.47 -25.30 -6.22
C PRO A 420 -7.85 -26.54 -6.85
N ASP A 421 -7.38 -26.48 -8.10
CA ASP A 421 -6.71 -27.61 -8.74
C ASP A 421 -5.29 -27.85 -8.24
N VAL A 422 -4.63 -26.83 -7.67
CA VAL A 422 -3.20 -26.91 -7.30
C VAL A 422 -2.86 -26.33 -5.93
N MET A 423 -3.78 -25.58 -5.33
CA MET A 423 -3.61 -24.90 -4.03
C MET A 423 -4.49 -25.54 -2.97
N ASP A 424 -4.02 -25.46 -1.73
CA ASP A 424 -4.78 -25.92 -0.57
C ASP A 424 -5.69 -24.81 -0.02
N GLY A 425 -6.82 -25.21 0.56
CA GLY A 425 -7.72 -24.32 1.30
C GLY A 425 -8.41 -23.22 0.48
N VAL A 426 -8.50 -23.31 -0.86
CA VAL A 426 -9.20 -22.30 -1.66
C VAL A 426 -10.66 -22.25 -1.25
N THR A 427 -11.11 -21.09 -0.77
CA THR A 427 -12.48 -20.89 -0.29
C THR A 427 -13.46 -21.09 -1.45
N PRO A 428 -14.57 -21.82 -1.26
CA PRO A 428 -15.60 -21.97 -2.27
C PRO A 428 -16.10 -20.61 -2.78
N GLY A 429 -16.15 -20.44 -4.11
CA GLY A 429 -16.52 -19.17 -4.74
C GLY A 429 -15.39 -18.15 -4.90
N MET A 430 -14.18 -18.43 -4.43
CA MET A 430 -13.01 -17.54 -4.54
C MET A 430 -11.99 -17.99 -5.59
N VAL A 431 -12.49 -18.54 -6.71
CA VAL A 431 -11.63 -18.99 -7.81
C VAL A 431 -11.13 -17.80 -8.61
N VAL A 432 -9.82 -17.77 -8.86
CA VAL A 432 -9.17 -16.85 -9.81
C VAL A 432 -9.08 -17.56 -11.16
N GLY A 433 -9.61 -16.96 -12.22
CA GLY A 433 -9.53 -17.51 -13.57
C GLY A 433 -9.14 -16.46 -14.60
N VAL A 434 -9.33 -16.79 -15.89
CA VAL A 434 -8.93 -15.93 -17.01
C VAL A 434 -9.69 -14.60 -17.06
N ASN A 435 -10.86 -14.52 -16.43
CA ASN A 435 -11.71 -13.32 -16.36
C ASN A 435 -11.57 -12.55 -15.02
N THR A 436 -10.55 -12.83 -14.22
CA THR A 436 -10.35 -12.21 -12.90
C THR A 436 -9.21 -11.19 -12.93
N GLU A 437 -9.51 -9.95 -12.53
CA GLU A 437 -8.50 -8.90 -12.25
C GLU A 437 -7.86 -9.08 -10.87
N ALA A 438 -6.64 -8.58 -10.66
CA ALA A 438 -5.94 -8.63 -9.38
C ALA A 438 -5.54 -7.23 -8.87
N ILE A 439 -5.93 -6.93 -7.64
CA ILE A 439 -5.45 -5.78 -6.86
C ILE A 439 -4.52 -6.31 -5.78
N ALA A 440 -3.27 -5.82 -5.74
CA ALA A 440 -2.31 -6.23 -4.72
C ALA A 440 -2.61 -5.53 -3.38
N GLY A 441 -3.05 -6.29 -2.38
CA GLY A 441 -3.28 -5.81 -1.02
C GLY A 441 -2.12 -6.12 -0.06
N GLU A 442 -1.10 -6.88 -0.47
CA GLU A 442 0.08 -7.13 0.36
C GLU A 442 0.75 -5.81 0.81
N GLY A 443 0.93 -5.65 2.12
CA GLY A 443 1.49 -4.43 2.72
C GLY A 443 0.50 -3.27 2.86
N SER A 444 -0.77 -3.46 2.50
CA SER A 444 -1.83 -2.46 2.64
C SER A 444 -2.88 -2.88 3.69
N ILE A 445 -3.52 -1.88 4.30
CA ILE A 445 -4.71 -2.07 5.13
C ILE A 445 -5.95 -1.87 4.25
N LEU A 446 -6.92 -2.77 4.36
CA LEU A 446 -8.22 -2.68 3.70
C LEU A 446 -9.31 -2.41 4.75
N THR A 447 -10.12 -1.39 4.49
CA THR A 447 -11.27 -1.02 5.33
C THR A 447 -12.52 -0.90 4.48
N ALA A 448 -13.69 -0.91 5.11
CA ALA A 448 -14.90 -0.44 4.45
C ALA A 448 -14.78 1.06 4.13
N GLY A 449 -15.39 1.50 3.03
CA GLY A 449 -15.45 2.93 2.72
C GLY A 449 -16.23 3.68 3.78
N GLY A 450 -15.76 4.86 4.18
CA GLY A 450 -16.40 5.66 5.22
C GLY A 450 -17.83 6.08 4.84
N LEU A 451 -18.68 6.13 5.85
CA LEU A 451 -20.07 6.59 5.78
C LEU A 451 -20.20 7.84 6.64
N ASP A 452 -20.44 9.00 6.01
CA ASP A 452 -20.74 10.24 6.73
C ASP A 452 -22.24 10.51 6.68
N THR A 453 -22.86 10.58 7.86
CA THR A 453 -24.31 10.75 8.02
C THR A 453 -24.74 12.17 8.40
N HIS A 454 -23.83 13.15 8.34
CA HIS A 454 -24.15 14.55 8.65
C HIS A 454 -23.64 15.51 7.57
N ILE A 455 -23.91 15.20 6.31
CA ILE A 455 -23.44 16.03 5.20
C ILE A 455 -24.37 17.21 4.92
N HIS A 456 -23.79 18.41 4.89
CA HIS A 456 -24.43 19.58 4.29
C HIS A 456 -24.02 19.66 2.82
N PHE A 457 -24.97 19.46 1.90
CA PHE A 457 -24.70 19.53 0.45
C PHE A 457 -24.62 20.99 -0.04
N ILE A 458 -23.62 21.72 0.44
CA ILE A 458 -23.38 23.14 0.15
C ILE A 458 -22.79 23.34 -1.24
N CYS A 459 -21.86 22.49 -1.64
CA CYS A 459 -21.19 22.57 -2.94
C CYS A 459 -20.76 21.18 -3.43
N PRO A 460 -20.62 20.97 -4.75
CA PRO A 460 -20.27 19.65 -5.31
C PRO A 460 -18.82 19.22 -5.01
N GLN A 461 -17.93 20.16 -4.68
CA GLN A 461 -16.52 19.86 -4.37
C GLN A 461 -16.37 18.88 -3.21
N ILE A 462 -17.34 18.85 -2.28
CA ILE A 462 -17.34 17.90 -1.18
C ILE A 462 -17.30 16.44 -1.65
N ALA A 463 -17.85 16.12 -2.84
CA ALA A 463 -17.80 14.76 -3.36
C ALA A 463 -16.35 14.33 -3.67
N THR A 464 -15.55 15.22 -4.27
CA THR A 464 -14.14 14.97 -4.54
C THR A 464 -13.33 14.85 -3.25
N GLU A 465 -13.56 15.74 -2.29
CA GLU A 465 -12.87 15.70 -0.98
C GLU A 465 -13.24 14.44 -0.19
N ALA A 466 -14.52 14.07 -0.19
CA ALA A 466 -15.03 12.90 0.51
C ALA A 466 -14.39 11.60 -0.01
N ILE A 467 -14.43 11.38 -1.33
CA ILE A 467 -13.84 10.16 -1.91
C ILE A 467 -12.32 10.12 -1.75
N ALA A 468 -11.64 11.27 -1.86
CA ALA A 468 -10.20 11.37 -1.60
C ALA A 468 -9.84 11.06 -0.13
N ALA A 469 -10.73 11.36 0.81
CA ALA A 469 -10.60 11.03 2.23
C ALA A 469 -11.03 9.59 2.57
N GLY A 470 -11.46 8.79 1.58
CA GLY A 470 -11.90 7.40 1.79
C GLY A 470 -13.38 7.25 2.17
N LEU A 471 -14.20 8.29 2.05
CA LEU A 471 -15.65 8.18 2.18
C LEU A 471 -16.27 7.66 0.88
N THR A 472 -17.22 6.75 0.99
CA THR A 472 -17.93 6.18 -0.17
C THR A 472 -19.44 6.41 -0.11
N THR A 473 -19.96 6.86 1.04
CA THR A 473 -21.39 7.13 1.22
C THR A 473 -21.60 8.44 1.97
N LEU A 474 -22.46 9.30 1.42
CA LEU A 474 -22.81 10.61 1.95
C LEU A 474 -24.30 10.70 2.23
N LEU A 475 -24.67 10.86 3.50
CA LEU A 475 -26.03 11.05 3.96
C LEU A 475 -26.17 12.40 4.64
N GLY A 476 -27.17 13.16 4.22
CA GLY A 476 -27.48 14.47 4.80
C GLY A 476 -28.44 15.24 3.91
N GLY A 477 -28.37 16.57 3.88
CA GLY A 477 -29.34 17.36 3.11
C GLY A 477 -28.79 18.69 2.64
N GLY A 478 -29.37 19.23 1.58
CA GLY A 478 -28.96 20.51 1.03
C GLY A 478 -29.39 20.73 -0.41
N THR A 479 -29.26 21.98 -0.87
CA THR A 479 -29.63 22.41 -2.22
C THR A 479 -28.59 23.36 -2.82
N GLY A 480 -27.32 23.22 -2.44
CA GLY A 480 -26.27 24.19 -2.73
C GLY A 480 -26.09 25.23 -1.62
N PRO A 481 -25.44 26.37 -1.88
CA PRO A 481 -24.99 27.31 -0.84
C PRO A 481 -26.11 28.27 -0.36
N ALA A 482 -27.34 27.78 -0.30
CA ALA A 482 -28.46 28.51 0.27
C ALA A 482 -28.33 28.56 1.80
N SER A 483 -28.77 29.66 2.43
CA SER A 483 -28.67 29.85 3.89
C SER A 483 -29.24 28.67 4.70
N GLY A 484 -30.37 28.10 4.23
CA GLY A 484 -30.96 26.92 4.87
C GLY A 484 -30.06 25.70 4.84
N THR A 485 -29.33 25.46 3.75
CA THR A 485 -28.37 24.35 3.62
C THR A 485 -27.08 24.61 4.39
N CYS A 486 -26.57 25.85 4.35
CA CYS A 486 -25.41 26.23 5.14
C CYS A 486 -25.63 26.06 6.65
N ALA A 487 -26.89 26.17 7.10
CA ALA A 487 -27.27 25.97 8.49
C ALA A 487 -27.73 24.53 8.80
N THR A 488 -28.42 23.85 7.88
CA THR A 488 -29.16 22.62 8.18
C THR A 488 -29.02 21.56 7.08
N THR A 489 -28.93 20.29 7.47
CA THR A 489 -28.94 19.14 6.55
C THR A 489 -30.36 18.83 6.03
N CYS A 490 -30.97 19.79 5.33
CA CYS A 490 -32.33 19.68 4.82
C CYS A 490 -32.39 19.89 3.30
N THR A 491 -33.05 18.97 2.59
CA THR A 491 -33.46 19.11 1.20
C THR A 491 -35.00 19.30 1.17
N PRO A 492 -35.51 20.53 1.22
CA PRO A 492 -36.83 20.81 1.81
C PRO A 492 -38.03 20.72 0.85
N SER A 493 -37.82 20.48 -0.45
CA SER A 493 -38.90 20.46 -1.45
C SER A 493 -38.79 19.20 -2.33
N PRO A 494 -39.91 18.61 -2.79
CA PRO A 494 -39.86 17.47 -3.72
C PRO A 494 -39.02 17.75 -4.97
N ASN A 495 -39.11 18.97 -5.51
CA ASN A 495 -38.30 19.38 -6.66
C ASN A 495 -36.81 19.48 -6.33
N HIS A 496 -36.46 19.89 -5.11
CA HIS A 496 -35.07 19.91 -4.66
C HIS A 496 -34.52 18.49 -4.51
N VAL A 497 -35.28 17.57 -3.92
CA VAL A 497 -34.88 16.15 -3.82
C VAL A 497 -34.63 15.56 -5.20
N LYS A 498 -35.57 15.77 -6.14
CA LYS A 498 -35.39 15.36 -7.55
C LYS A 498 -34.10 15.90 -8.16
N MET A 499 -33.83 17.20 -8.03
CA MET A 499 -32.63 17.81 -8.62
C MET A 499 -31.34 17.31 -7.96
N MET A 500 -31.36 17.08 -6.65
CA MET A 500 -30.21 16.53 -5.92
C MET A 500 -29.92 15.08 -6.34
N LEU A 501 -30.95 14.24 -6.49
CA LEU A 501 -30.79 12.89 -7.05
C LEU A 501 -30.21 12.92 -8.46
N GLN A 502 -30.74 13.78 -9.34
CA GLN A 502 -30.27 13.92 -10.71
C GLN A 502 -28.81 14.42 -10.80
N THR A 503 -28.41 15.35 -9.93
CA THR A 503 -27.05 15.89 -9.96
C THR A 503 -26.01 14.93 -9.38
N SER A 504 -26.41 14.00 -8.50
CA SER A 504 -25.51 13.01 -7.92
C SER A 504 -25.32 11.76 -8.77
N ASP A 505 -26.17 11.53 -9.78
CA ASP A 505 -26.24 10.28 -10.55
C ASP A 505 -24.94 9.89 -11.29
N THR A 506 -24.07 10.85 -11.57
CA THR A 506 -22.79 10.61 -12.24
C THR A 506 -21.58 10.57 -11.29
N LEU A 507 -21.80 10.72 -9.99
CA LEU A 507 -20.74 10.75 -8.99
C LEU A 507 -20.52 9.34 -8.42
N PRO A 508 -19.28 8.86 -8.30
CA PRO A 508 -18.98 7.50 -7.84
C PRO A 508 -19.05 7.37 -6.31
N LEU A 509 -20.16 7.81 -5.73
CA LEU A 509 -20.47 7.76 -4.30
C LEU A 509 -21.93 7.35 -4.11
N ASN A 510 -22.25 6.71 -3.00
CA ASN A 510 -23.64 6.51 -2.59
C ASN A 510 -24.18 7.78 -1.95
N PHE A 511 -25.39 8.21 -2.31
CA PHE A 511 -26.03 9.41 -1.78
C PHE A 511 -27.36 9.10 -1.10
N ALA A 512 -27.62 9.80 -0.01
CA ALA A 512 -28.87 9.76 0.73
C ALA A 512 -29.26 11.17 1.17
N PHE A 513 -30.49 11.58 0.86
CA PHE A 513 -30.97 12.94 1.14
C PHE A 513 -32.01 12.95 2.27
N THR A 514 -31.86 13.87 3.22
CA THR A 514 -32.80 14.10 4.33
C THR A 514 -33.67 15.32 4.06
N GLY A 515 -34.98 15.17 4.33
CA GLY A 515 -35.95 16.24 4.32
C GLY A 515 -35.88 17.12 5.57
N LYS A 516 -36.75 18.13 5.64
CA LYS A 516 -36.95 18.95 6.84
C LYS A 516 -38.08 18.37 7.69
N GLY A 517 -37.78 17.98 8.93
CA GLY A 517 -38.75 17.40 9.86
C GLY A 517 -39.47 18.41 10.75
N ASN A 518 -39.02 19.68 10.77
CA ASN A 518 -39.55 20.69 11.69
C ASN A 518 -40.95 21.18 11.30
N THR A 519 -41.98 20.48 11.78
CA THR A 519 -43.39 20.91 11.71
C THR A 519 -44.18 20.23 12.82
N ALA A 520 -45.12 20.97 13.43
CA ALA A 520 -46.02 20.44 14.46
C ALA A 520 -47.23 19.67 13.89
N LYS A 521 -47.23 19.45 12.56
CA LYS A 521 -48.34 18.90 11.78
C LYS A 521 -47.79 18.03 10.64
N PRO A 522 -48.43 16.88 10.32
CA PRO A 522 -47.85 15.89 9.42
C PRO A 522 -47.92 16.29 7.95
N GLU A 523 -48.77 17.24 7.59
CA GLU A 523 -48.96 17.69 6.21
C GLU A 523 -47.63 18.20 5.61
N GLY A 524 -47.27 17.67 4.44
CA GLY A 524 -46.03 18.00 3.73
C GLY A 524 -44.82 17.14 4.10
N LEU A 525 -44.83 16.40 5.22
CA LEU A 525 -43.73 15.47 5.55
C LEU A 525 -43.70 14.30 4.55
N GLN A 526 -44.86 13.70 4.28
CA GLN A 526 -44.96 12.57 3.36
C GLN A 526 -44.53 12.96 1.93
N ASP A 527 -44.83 14.18 1.47
CA ASP A 527 -44.45 14.67 0.14
C ASP A 527 -42.94 14.57 -0.11
N ILE A 528 -42.12 14.80 0.93
CA ILE A 528 -40.66 14.75 0.84
C ILE A 528 -40.14 13.32 0.86
N VAL A 529 -40.78 12.44 1.64
CA VAL A 529 -40.49 11.00 1.63
C VAL A 529 -40.80 10.41 0.25
N ASP A 530 -41.98 10.70 -0.29
CA ASP A 530 -42.44 10.25 -1.61
C ASP A 530 -41.54 10.77 -2.74
N ALA A 531 -40.90 11.92 -2.54
CA ALA A 531 -39.94 12.48 -3.48
C ALA A 531 -38.57 11.77 -3.48
N GLY A 532 -38.30 10.91 -2.49
CA GLY A 532 -37.07 10.13 -2.37
C GLY A 532 -36.15 10.50 -1.20
N ALA A 533 -36.63 11.31 -0.23
CA ALA A 533 -35.86 11.50 1.00
C ALA A 533 -35.87 10.22 1.84
N VAL A 534 -34.71 9.83 2.39
CA VAL A 534 -34.56 8.60 3.20
C VAL A 534 -34.72 8.85 4.70
N GLY A 535 -34.94 10.09 5.09
CA GLY A 535 -35.10 10.50 6.49
C GLY A 535 -35.40 11.99 6.63
N MET A 536 -35.56 12.44 7.87
CA MET A 536 -35.87 13.82 8.21
C MET A 536 -34.84 14.40 9.18
N LYS A 537 -34.49 15.67 9.02
CA LYS A 537 -33.70 16.44 9.99
C LYS A 537 -34.60 17.37 10.78
N LEU A 538 -34.56 17.24 12.10
CA LEU A 538 -35.02 18.27 13.04
C LEU A 538 -33.83 19.19 13.38
N HIS A 539 -33.97 20.49 13.16
CA HIS A 539 -32.94 21.49 13.43
C HIS A 539 -33.52 22.71 14.18
N GLU A 540 -32.77 23.27 15.13
CA GLU A 540 -33.24 24.37 15.97
C GLU A 540 -33.54 25.65 15.16
N ASP A 541 -32.75 25.96 14.13
CA ASP A 541 -32.98 27.04 13.16
C ASP A 541 -34.36 26.98 12.46
N TRP A 542 -34.94 25.79 12.35
CA TRP A 542 -36.29 25.57 11.84
C TRP A 542 -37.32 25.31 12.94
N GLY A 543 -36.91 25.30 14.21
CA GLY A 543 -37.75 25.11 15.40
C GLY A 543 -37.87 23.65 15.83
N THR A 544 -36.89 23.14 16.59
CA THR A 544 -36.93 21.80 17.22
C THR A 544 -37.72 21.85 18.53
N THR A 545 -39.00 22.19 18.42
CA THR A 545 -39.92 22.23 19.57
C THR A 545 -40.46 20.84 19.89
N PRO A 546 -40.96 20.58 21.11
CA PRO A 546 -41.56 19.28 21.46
C PRO A 546 -42.65 18.82 20.49
N ALA A 547 -43.49 19.74 20.02
CA ALA A 547 -44.54 19.42 19.05
C ALA A 547 -43.98 19.01 17.67
N ALA A 548 -42.88 19.62 17.23
CA ALA A 548 -42.21 19.24 15.99
C ALA A 548 -41.47 17.90 16.11
N ILE A 549 -40.88 17.62 17.28
CA ILE A 549 -40.24 16.34 17.56
C ILE A 549 -41.27 15.21 17.53
N ASP A 550 -42.37 15.36 18.28
CA ASP A 550 -43.43 14.36 18.40
C ASP A 550 -44.10 14.04 17.06
N ASN A 551 -44.37 15.05 16.24
CA ASN A 551 -45.00 14.86 14.93
C ASN A 551 -44.06 14.25 13.87
N CYS A 552 -42.74 14.41 14.02
CA CYS A 552 -41.77 13.92 13.06
C CYS A 552 -41.38 12.44 13.29
N LEU A 553 -41.45 11.97 14.54
CA LEU A 553 -41.22 10.56 14.92
C LEU A 553 -42.46 9.70 14.61
#